data_AF-A0A0M3J682-F1
#
_entry.id   AF-A0A0M3J682-F1
#
_cell.length_a   1.000
_cell.length_b   1.000
_cell.length_c   1.000
_cell.angle_alpha   90.00
_cell.angle_beta   90.00
_cell.angle_gamma   90.00
#
_symmetry.space_group_name_H-M   'P 1'
#
loop_
_entity.id
_entity.type
_entity.pdbx_description
1 polymer ?
#
loop_
_entity_poly.entity_id
_entity_poly.type
_entity_poly.pdbx_seq_one_letter_code
_entity_poly.pdbx_strand_id
1 'polypeptide(L)'
;MIWNKTTNEDKRKEHQKELAKRLNETAKERLAEQTGKKDTKTVKKSNVSYKSYEKFPKEPEVDKLNIYVDRRHDSIILPVFGVPVPFHISMIKNTSQSIEGDFTYLRINFMHPGSQIGKDSQQFPHPLSTYVKELTYRSSNIKEPGEINAPSNNLSTAFRLIKEMQKKFRTQEAEEREKEGAIKQDKLILSTAKGNPKLKDLFVRPNIIAKRVSGSLEAHANGE
;
A
#
# COMPACT_ATOMS: atom_id res chain seq x y z
N MET A 1 8.17 -50.29 58.04
CA MET A 1 8.60 -49.41 56.93
C MET A 1 7.37 -48.71 56.36
N ILE A 2 7.53 -47.44 56.02
CA ILE A 2 6.51 -46.39 56.03
C ILE A 2 5.68 -46.38 54.73
N TRP A 3 4.37 -46.21 54.88
CA TRP A 3 3.38 -46.00 53.81
C TRP A 3 3.66 -44.70 53.04
N ASN A 4 3.88 -44.79 51.73
CA ASN A 4 4.05 -43.64 50.84
C ASN A 4 2.67 -43.02 50.52
N LYS A 5 2.25 -42.01 51.29
CA LYS A 5 1.13 -41.14 50.92
C LYS A 5 1.61 -40.19 49.83
N THR A 6 1.23 -40.44 48.58
CA THR A 6 1.35 -39.43 47.51
C THR A 6 0.53 -38.22 47.93
N THR A 7 1.18 -37.10 48.20
CA THR A 7 0.56 -35.92 48.79
C THR A 7 -0.42 -35.32 47.77
N ASN A 8 -1.53 -34.75 48.22
CA ASN A 8 -2.52 -34.10 47.35
C ASN A 8 -1.86 -32.99 46.47
N GLU A 9 -0.76 -32.43 46.96
CA GLU A 9 0.13 -31.50 46.23
C GLU A 9 0.80 -32.12 45.00
N ASP A 10 1.31 -33.35 45.10
CA ASP A 10 1.96 -34.04 43.98
C ASP A 10 0.96 -34.32 42.86
N LYS A 11 -0.26 -34.74 43.22
CA LYS A 11 -1.37 -34.92 42.26
C LYS A 11 -1.77 -33.61 41.60
N ARG A 12 -1.76 -32.50 42.34
CA ARG A 12 -2.04 -31.15 41.79
C ARG A 12 -0.95 -30.70 40.81
N LYS A 13 0.30 -31.01 41.12
CA LYS A 13 1.46 -30.66 40.28
C LYS A 13 1.51 -31.48 38.99
N GLU A 14 1.22 -32.78 39.07
CA GLU A 14 1.05 -33.63 37.88
C GLU A 14 -0.10 -33.14 37.00
N HIS A 15 -1.25 -32.81 37.61
CA HIS A 15 -2.41 -32.33 36.86
C HIS A 15 -2.14 -30.98 36.17
N GLN A 16 -1.46 -30.04 36.83
CA GLN A 16 -1.05 -28.77 36.19
C GLN A 16 -0.07 -28.99 35.04
N LYS A 17 0.86 -29.96 35.17
CA LYS A 17 1.81 -30.31 34.13
C LYS A 17 1.10 -30.95 32.92
N GLU A 18 0.09 -31.77 33.17
CA GLU A 18 -0.74 -32.38 32.13
C GLU A 18 -1.59 -31.34 31.40
N LEU A 19 -2.21 -30.41 32.14
CA LEU A 19 -2.93 -29.26 31.59
C LEU A 19 -2.03 -28.38 30.71
N ALA A 20 -0.81 -28.08 31.16
CA ALA A 20 0.14 -27.29 30.39
C ALA A 20 0.59 -28.02 29.10
N LYS A 21 0.75 -29.34 29.17
CA LYS A 21 1.08 -30.16 28.00
C LYS A 21 -0.07 -30.15 26.98
N ARG A 22 -1.31 -30.33 27.45
CA ARG A 22 -2.52 -30.33 26.63
C ARG A 22 -2.77 -28.98 25.97
N LEU A 23 -2.51 -27.89 26.69
CA LEU A 23 -2.57 -26.52 26.16
C LEU A 23 -1.53 -26.29 25.05
N ASN A 24 -0.30 -26.78 25.24
CA ASN A 24 0.75 -26.68 24.23
C ASN A 24 0.46 -27.55 23.01
N GLU A 25 -0.13 -28.73 23.18
CA GLU A 25 -0.55 -29.60 22.08
C GLU A 25 -1.67 -28.96 21.25
N THR A 26 -2.73 -28.45 21.90
CA THR A 26 -3.80 -27.71 21.21
C THR A 26 -3.31 -26.41 20.56
N ALA A 27 -2.35 -25.72 21.16
CA ALA A 27 -1.70 -24.55 20.53
C ALA A 27 -0.89 -24.94 19.29
N LYS A 28 -0.18 -26.08 19.33
CA LYS A 28 0.56 -26.63 18.18
C LYS A 28 -0.38 -27.08 17.07
N GLU A 29 -1.49 -27.73 17.39
CA GLU A 29 -2.52 -28.13 16.42
C GLU A 29 -3.14 -26.92 15.74
N ARG A 30 -3.51 -25.87 16.49
CA ARG A 30 -3.95 -24.58 15.91
C ARG A 30 -2.91 -23.94 14.99
N LEU A 31 -1.63 -24.00 15.37
CA LEU A 31 -0.55 -23.47 14.53
C LEU A 31 -0.36 -24.30 13.24
N ALA A 32 -0.51 -25.62 13.34
CA ALA A 32 -0.42 -26.54 12.21
C ALA A 32 -1.61 -26.40 11.25
N GLU A 33 -2.83 -26.22 11.77
CA GLU A 33 -4.01 -25.92 10.95
C GLU A 33 -3.89 -24.55 10.25
N GLN A 34 -3.26 -23.57 10.89
CA GLN A 34 -2.91 -22.29 10.23
C GLN A 34 -1.85 -22.46 9.13
N THR A 35 -0.92 -23.41 9.22
CA THR A 35 0.07 -23.62 8.14
C THR A 35 -0.53 -24.14 6.83
N GLY A 36 -1.74 -24.71 6.85
CA GLY A 36 -2.49 -25.11 5.65
C GLY A 36 -3.15 -23.93 4.91
N LYS A 37 -3.48 -22.86 5.63
CA LYS A 37 -3.83 -21.55 5.05
C LYS A 37 -2.57 -20.70 5.00
N LYS A 38 -1.70 -20.98 4.01
CA LYS A 38 -0.86 -19.91 3.47
C LYS A 38 -1.81 -18.86 2.91
N ASP A 39 -2.28 -17.96 3.77
CA ASP A 39 -2.68 -16.64 3.35
C ASP A 39 -1.49 -16.15 2.53
N THR A 40 -1.71 -16.07 1.22
CA THR A 40 -0.86 -15.35 0.30
C THR A 40 -0.78 -13.94 0.86
N LYS A 41 0.21 -13.69 1.73
CA LYS A 41 0.66 -12.34 2.06
C LYS A 41 0.97 -11.75 0.70
N THR A 42 0.03 -10.98 0.18
CA THR A 42 0.17 -10.19 -1.02
C THR A 42 1.46 -9.43 -0.82
N VAL A 43 2.48 -9.82 -1.57
CA VAL A 43 3.82 -9.23 -1.49
C VAL A 43 3.61 -7.76 -1.77
N LYS A 44 3.73 -6.93 -0.73
CA LYS A 44 3.61 -5.49 -0.84
C LYS A 44 4.51 -5.04 -1.98
N LYS A 45 3.93 -4.37 -2.98
CA LYS A 45 4.65 -3.95 -4.18
C LYS A 45 5.90 -3.19 -3.72
N SER A 46 7.08 -3.65 -4.11
CA SER A 46 8.34 -3.07 -3.62
C SER A 46 8.44 -1.62 -4.08
N ASN A 47 8.70 -0.67 -3.16
CA ASN A 47 8.92 0.75 -3.46
C ASN A 47 10.28 1.02 -4.14
N VAL A 48 10.84 0.02 -4.82
CA VAL A 48 12.14 0.06 -5.50
C VAL A 48 11.87 0.34 -6.97
N SER A 49 12.42 1.44 -7.49
CA SER A 49 12.24 1.83 -8.89
C SER A 49 12.77 0.78 -9.88
N TYR A 50 14.05 0.43 -9.77
CA TYR A 50 14.69 -0.54 -10.66
C TYR A 50 15.56 -1.50 -9.86
N LYS A 51 15.43 -2.80 -10.11
CA LYS A 51 16.21 -3.84 -9.44
C LYS A 51 17.55 -4.14 -10.13
N SER A 52 17.65 -3.79 -11.42
CA SER A 52 18.84 -3.97 -12.24
C SER A 52 18.89 -2.88 -13.31
N TYR A 53 20.09 -2.59 -13.79
CA TYR A 53 20.32 -1.60 -14.84
C TYR A 53 19.62 -1.97 -16.17
N GLU A 54 19.44 -3.26 -16.45
CA GLU A 54 18.72 -3.74 -17.64
C GLU A 54 17.27 -3.28 -17.71
N LYS A 55 16.65 -3.04 -16.54
CA LYS A 55 15.26 -2.55 -16.44
C LYS A 55 15.18 -1.02 -16.50
N PHE A 56 16.33 -0.34 -16.46
CA PHE A 56 16.37 1.10 -16.60
C PHE A 56 15.96 1.50 -18.02
N PRO A 57 15.05 2.46 -18.18
CA PRO A 57 14.61 3.01 -19.46
C PRO A 57 15.80 3.39 -20.37
N LYS A 58 15.72 2.99 -21.64
CA LYS A 58 16.66 3.33 -22.73
C LYS A 58 16.01 4.26 -23.76
N GLU A 59 15.01 5.01 -23.30
CA GLU A 59 14.22 5.91 -24.11
C GLU A 59 15.05 7.15 -24.45
N PRO A 60 14.98 7.68 -25.68
CA PRO A 60 15.77 8.84 -26.10
C PRO A 60 15.58 10.08 -25.23
N GLU A 61 14.43 10.19 -24.55
CA GLU A 61 14.15 11.28 -23.61
C GLU A 61 15.08 11.22 -22.40
N VAL A 62 15.41 10.03 -21.91
CA VAL A 62 16.31 9.82 -20.77
C VAL A 62 17.75 10.16 -21.18
N ASP A 63 18.17 9.72 -22.36
CA ASP A 63 19.50 10.03 -22.90
C ASP A 63 19.71 11.53 -23.15
N LYS A 64 18.64 12.23 -23.57
CA LYS A 64 18.62 13.68 -23.74
C LYS A 64 18.48 14.46 -22.43
N LEU A 65 18.46 13.77 -21.28
CA LEU A 65 18.27 14.37 -19.96
C LEU A 65 16.96 15.16 -19.85
N ASN A 66 15.90 14.67 -20.48
CA ASN A 66 14.54 15.13 -20.22
C ASN A 66 13.97 14.41 -18.99
N ILE A 67 13.02 15.06 -18.32
CA ILE A 67 12.27 14.37 -17.26
C ILE A 67 11.40 13.29 -17.92
N TYR A 68 11.57 12.05 -17.45
CA TYR A 68 10.85 10.88 -17.95
C TYR A 68 9.97 10.28 -16.86
N VAL A 69 8.80 9.78 -17.24
CA VAL A 69 7.83 9.19 -16.31
C VAL A 69 7.55 7.75 -16.73
N ASP A 70 8.18 6.81 -16.03
CA ASP A 70 8.01 5.38 -16.24
C ASP A 70 6.79 4.85 -15.47
N ARG A 71 5.69 4.73 -16.21
CA ARG A 71 4.42 4.19 -15.69
C ARG A 71 4.45 2.70 -15.38
N ARG A 72 5.43 1.94 -15.89
CA ARG A 72 5.53 0.49 -15.66
C ARG A 72 6.11 0.18 -14.29
N HIS A 73 7.08 1.00 -13.87
CA HIS A 73 7.79 0.85 -12.60
C HIS A 73 7.41 1.89 -11.54
N ASP A 74 6.28 2.58 -11.75
CA ASP A 74 5.77 3.62 -10.84
C ASP A 74 6.88 4.61 -10.42
N SER A 75 7.71 5.02 -11.38
CA SER A 75 8.94 5.79 -11.13
C SER A 75 9.10 6.95 -12.09
N ILE A 76 9.79 8.00 -11.64
CA ILE A 76 10.17 9.15 -12.44
C ILE A 76 11.68 9.20 -12.55
N ILE A 77 12.20 9.63 -13.69
CA ILE A 77 13.64 9.82 -13.89
C ILE A 77 13.90 11.29 -14.01
N LEU A 78 14.75 11.78 -13.12
CA LEU A 78 15.08 13.19 -12.94
C LEU A 78 16.56 13.42 -13.20
N PRO A 79 16.92 14.31 -14.13
CA PRO A 79 18.32 14.68 -14.37
C PRO A 79 18.91 15.47 -13.19
N VAL A 80 19.84 14.87 -12.46
CA VAL A 80 20.58 15.52 -11.38
C VAL A 80 22.02 15.73 -11.84
N PHE A 81 22.37 16.98 -12.15
CA PHE A 81 23.72 17.37 -12.59
C PHE A 81 24.29 16.49 -13.73
N GLY A 82 23.47 16.22 -14.74
CA GLY A 82 23.87 15.42 -15.91
C GLY A 82 23.69 13.91 -15.76
N VAL A 83 23.18 13.45 -14.62
CA VAL A 83 22.92 12.03 -14.36
C VAL A 83 21.42 11.77 -14.30
N PRO A 84 20.86 10.81 -15.05
CA PRO A 84 19.45 10.45 -14.95
C PRO A 84 19.21 9.61 -13.69
N VAL A 85 18.58 10.19 -12.67
CA VAL A 85 18.36 9.55 -11.36
C VAL A 85 16.90 9.13 -11.20
N PRO A 86 16.62 7.85 -10.91
CA PRO A 86 15.26 7.36 -10.71
C PRO A 86 14.75 7.61 -9.30
N PHE A 87 13.48 8.01 -9.19
CA PHE A 87 12.75 8.19 -7.93
C PHE A 87 11.39 7.48 -8.02
N HIS A 88 11.08 6.62 -7.06
CA HIS A 88 9.79 5.96 -6.99
C HIS A 88 8.68 6.95 -6.59
N ILE A 89 7.48 6.81 -7.15
CA ILE A 89 6.36 7.73 -6.93
C ILE A 89 5.96 7.85 -5.45
N SER A 90 6.16 6.77 -4.67
CA SER A 90 5.89 6.76 -3.23
C SER A 90 6.79 7.71 -2.43
N MET A 91 7.92 8.14 -3.01
CA MET A 91 8.83 9.10 -2.38
C MET A 91 8.44 10.55 -2.70
N ILE A 92 7.47 10.78 -3.58
CA ILE A 92 7.06 12.12 -4.00
C ILE A 92 5.86 12.56 -3.18
N LYS A 93 6.02 13.64 -2.42
CA LYS A 93 4.96 14.24 -1.62
C LYS A 93 3.93 14.94 -2.49
N ASN A 94 4.39 15.85 -3.34
CA ASN A 94 3.57 16.60 -4.30
C ASN A 94 4.44 17.22 -5.40
N THR A 95 3.78 17.71 -6.44
CA THR A 95 4.41 18.43 -7.54
C THR A 95 3.59 19.68 -7.85
N SER A 96 4.26 20.78 -8.15
CA SER A 96 3.65 22.06 -8.54
C SER A 96 4.34 22.62 -9.78
N GLN A 97 3.55 23.24 -10.65
CA GLN A 97 4.04 23.94 -11.83
C GLN A 97 3.66 25.42 -11.72
N SER A 98 4.59 26.31 -12.07
CA SER A 98 4.33 27.75 -12.24
C SER A 98 4.95 28.25 -13.54
N ILE A 99 4.37 29.31 -14.09
CA ILE A 99 4.84 29.97 -15.31
C ILE A 99 5.08 31.43 -14.94
N GLU A 100 6.31 31.91 -15.15
CA GLU A 100 6.72 33.28 -14.83
C GLU A 100 7.44 33.86 -16.05
N GLY A 101 6.74 34.73 -16.78
CA GLY A 101 7.21 35.29 -18.05
C GLY A 101 7.61 34.19 -19.04
N ASP A 102 8.84 34.24 -19.50
CA ASP A 102 9.39 33.32 -20.50
C ASP A 102 9.86 31.98 -19.93
N PHE A 103 9.60 31.69 -18.65
CA PHE A 103 10.06 30.46 -18.02
C PHE A 103 8.93 29.68 -17.36
N THR A 104 9.03 28.35 -17.46
CA THR A 104 8.20 27.41 -16.71
C THR A 104 9.06 26.77 -15.62
N TYR A 105 8.49 26.65 -14.43
CA TYR A 105 9.11 25.98 -13.29
C TYR A 105 8.31 24.73 -12.91
N LEU A 106 9.03 23.64 -12.65
CA LEU A 106 8.47 22.40 -12.12
C LEU A 106 9.16 22.09 -10.80
N ARG A 107 8.42 22.21 -9.71
CA ARG A 107 8.89 21.86 -8.36
C ARG A 107 8.33 20.51 -7.95
N ILE A 108 9.21 19.63 -7.53
CA ILE A 108 8.92 18.28 -7.04
C ILE A 108 9.33 18.25 -5.57
N ASN A 109 8.37 18.06 -4.68
CA ASN A 109 8.63 17.92 -3.25
C ASN A 109 8.65 16.43 -2.89
N PHE A 110 9.68 16.02 -2.17
CA PHE A 110 9.88 14.65 -1.74
C PHE A 110 9.40 14.44 -0.30
N MET A 111 9.16 13.18 0.01
CA MET A 111 8.92 12.73 1.36
C MET A 111 10.23 12.63 2.12
N HIS A 112 10.29 13.32 3.25
CA HIS A 112 11.40 13.26 4.19
C HIS A 112 10.85 13.16 5.63
N PRO A 113 11.65 12.74 6.61
CA PRO A 113 11.27 12.81 8.02
C PRO A 113 10.78 14.23 8.39
N GLY A 114 9.62 14.33 9.05
CA GLY A 114 8.98 15.61 9.37
C GLY A 114 8.16 16.24 8.24
N SER A 115 8.16 15.68 7.03
CA SER A 115 7.35 16.20 5.90
C SER A 115 5.86 15.92 6.03
N GLN A 116 5.46 14.94 6.85
CA GLN A 116 4.07 14.60 7.16
C GLN A 116 3.81 14.87 8.64
N ILE A 117 3.14 15.97 8.93
CA ILE A 117 2.65 16.29 10.27
C ILE A 117 1.25 15.67 10.40
N GLY A 118 1.00 14.85 11.42
CA GLY A 118 -0.35 14.42 11.83
C GLY A 118 -0.94 13.16 11.18
N LYS A 119 -0.17 12.37 10.43
CA LYS A 119 -0.56 11.00 10.02
C LYS A 119 0.45 10.01 10.60
N ASP A 120 -0.01 8.84 11.02
CA ASP A 120 0.84 7.75 11.51
C ASP A 120 2.10 7.66 10.67
N SER A 121 3.23 7.93 11.32
CA SER A 121 4.51 8.18 10.70
C SER A 121 4.82 7.07 9.72
N GLN A 122 4.86 7.39 8.42
CA GLN A 122 5.49 6.52 7.43
C GLN A 122 6.88 6.19 7.99
N GLN A 123 7.08 4.93 8.39
CA GLN A 123 8.34 4.51 9.00
C GLN A 123 9.42 4.61 7.93
N PHE A 124 10.21 5.66 8.01
CA PHE A 124 11.45 5.77 7.26
C PHE A 124 12.42 4.77 7.90
N PRO A 125 12.97 3.80 7.13
CA PRO A 125 13.86 2.79 7.69
C PRO A 125 15.13 3.40 8.30
N HIS A 126 15.54 4.58 7.83
CA HIS A 126 16.72 5.30 8.30
C HIS A 126 16.41 6.79 8.55
N PRO A 127 15.70 7.15 9.63
CA PRO A 127 15.21 8.52 9.84
C PRO A 127 16.31 9.58 10.02
N LEU A 128 17.54 9.15 10.35
CA LEU A 128 18.71 10.03 10.52
C LEU A 128 19.53 10.24 9.24
N SER A 129 19.18 9.55 8.15
CA SER A 129 19.86 9.74 6.87
C SER A 129 19.56 11.12 6.27
N THR A 130 20.42 11.57 5.35
CA THR A 130 20.14 12.77 4.56
C THR A 130 19.08 12.45 3.50
N TYR A 131 18.04 13.29 3.42
CA TYR A 131 16.96 13.17 2.46
C TYR A 131 16.90 14.39 1.54
N VAL A 132 16.55 14.15 0.28
CA VAL A 132 16.17 15.22 -0.65
C VAL A 132 14.82 15.78 -0.20
N LYS A 133 14.73 17.11 -0.04
CA LYS A 133 13.48 17.79 0.30
C LYS A 133 12.69 18.17 -0.94
N GLU A 134 13.34 18.82 -1.90
CA GLU A 134 12.73 19.30 -3.12
C GLU A 134 13.75 19.44 -4.25
N LEU A 135 13.26 19.36 -5.48
CA LEU A 135 13.97 19.71 -6.70
C LEU A 135 13.11 20.65 -7.53
N THR A 136 13.71 21.68 -8.11
CA THR A 136 13.02 22.63 -8.99
C THR A 136 13.77 22.71 -10.31
N TYR A 137 13.06 22.39 -11.40
CA TYR A 137 13.53 22.59 -12.75
C TYR A 137 12.94 23.86 -13.33
N ARG A 138 13.72 24.53 -14.18
CA ARG A 138 13.32 25.71 -14.93
C ARG A 138 13.62 25.46 -16.40
N SER A 139 12.69 25.81 -17.27
CA SER A 139 12.87 25.70 -18.72
C SER A 139 12.27 26.91 -19.44
N SER A 140 12.89 27.31 -20.55
CA SER A 140 12.40 28.40 -21.39
C SER A 140 11.11 28.01 -22.13
N ASN A 141 10.20 28.98 -22.24
CA ASN A 141 9.00 28.95 -23.08
C ASN A 141 9.27 29.51 -24.48
N ILE A 142 10.47 30.06 -24.72
CA ILE A 142 10.88 30.57 -26.01
C ILE A 142 11.11 29.37 -26.94
N LYS A 143 10.49 29.45 -28.10
CA LYS A 143 10.59 28.44 -29.15
C LYS A 143 11.62 28.92 -30.17
N GLU A 144 12.72 28.18 -30.30
CA GLU A 144 13.73 28.48 -31.31
C GLU A 144 13.20 28.20 -32.73
N PRO A 145 13.61 28.99 -33.74
CA PRO A 145 13.23 28.75 -35.13
C PRO A 145 13.63 27.34 -35.58
N GLY A 146 12.64 26.53 -36.01
CA GLY A 146 12.86 25.15 -36.45
C GLY A 146 12.51 24.08 -35.42
N GLU A 147 12.33 24.44 -34.15
CA GLU A 147 11.78 23.50 -33.15
C GLU A 147 10.25 23.41 -33.25
N ILE A 148 9.67 22.28 -32.89
CA ILE A 148 8.20 22.10 -32.91
C ILE A 148 7.58 22.61 -31.62
N ASN A 149 8.22 22.33 -30.48
CA ASN A 149 7.75 22.63 -29.14
C ASN A 149 8.84 23.42 -28.39
N ALA A 150 8.43 24.33 -27.51
CA ALA A 150 9.35 24.95 -26.58
C ALA A 150 9.94 23.90 -25.62
N PRO A 151 11.17 24.10 -25.11
CA PRO A 151 11.79 23.20 -24.14
C PRO A 151 10.91 22.95 -22.89
N SER A 152 10.14 23.95 -22.45
CA SER A 152 9.22 23.85 -21.32
C SER A 152 8.09 22.83 -21.49
N ASN A 153 7.84 22.36 -22.72
CA ASN A 153 6.83 21.34 -22.99
C ASN A 153 7.14 20.03 -22.26
N ASN A 154 8.42 19.69 -22.06
CA ASN A 154 8.80 18.53 -21.25
C ASN A 154 8.33 18.69 -19.79
N LEU A 155 8.51 19.87 -19.18
CA LEU A 155 8.08 20.13 -17.81
C LEU A 155 6.55 20.03 -17.65
N SER A 156 5.79 20.62 -18.58
CA SER A 156 4.33 20.56 -18.59
C SER A 156 3.81 19.13 -18.76
N THR A 157 4.43 18.37 -19.67
CA THR A 157 4.09 16.96 -19.90
C THR A 157 4.40 16.12 -18.66
N ALA A 158 5.61 16.26 -18.11
CA ALA A 158 6.03 15.58 -16.90
C ALA A 158 5.09 15.89 -15.72
N PHE A 159 4.72 17.16 -15.50
CA PHE A 159 3.77 17.55 -14.46
C PHE A 159 2.45 16.77 -14.54
N ARG A 160 1.83 16.73 -15.72
CA ARG A 160 0.57 16.00 -15.95
C ARG A 160 0.74 14.50 -15.68
N LEU A 161 1.77 13.89 -16.24
CA LEU A 161 2.02 12.45 -16.10
C LEU A 161 2.31 12.05 -14.65
N ILE A 162 3.06 12.86 -13.90
CA ILE A 162 3.34 12.63 -12.48
C ILE A 162 2.05 12.73 -11.66
N LYS A 163 1.20 13.72 -11.92
CA LYS A 163 -0.09 13.88 -11.22
C LYS A 163 -1.03 12.70 -11.47
N GLU A 164 -1.10 12.21 -12.71
CA GLU A 164 -1.86 11.01 -13.06
C GLU A 164 -1.33 9.77 -12.32
N MET A 165 -0.01 9.58 -12.32
CA MET A 165 0.66 8.47 -11.61
C MET A 165 0.42 8.54 -10.10
N GLN A 166 0.55 9.72 -9.47
CA GLN A 166 0.27 9.93 -8.05
C GLN A 166 -1.18 9.58 -7.69
N LYS A 167 -2.15 10.00 -8.52
CA LYS A 167 -3.56 9.69 -8.30
C LYS A 167 -3.78 8.18 -8.32
N LYS A 168 -3.26 7.50 -9.35
CA LYS A 168 -3.35 6.04 -9.50
C LYS A 168 -2.73 5.32 -8.31
N PHE A 169 -1.52 5.71 -7.91
CA PHE A 169 -0.80 5.09 -6.79
C PHE A 169 -1.56 5.23 -5.47
N ARG A 170 -2.11 6.42 -5.18
CA ARG A 170 -2.90 6.65 -3.95
C ARG A 170 -4.19 5.84 -3.91
N THR A 171 -4.87 5.71 -5.05
CA THR A 171 -6.07 4.86 -5.16
C THR A 171 -5.73 3.39 -4.91
N GLN A 172 -4.65 2.90 -5.51
CA GLN A 172 -4.19 1.52 -5.31
C GLN A 172 -3.79 1.24 -3.85
N GLU A 173 -3.02 2.13 -3.21
CA GLU A 173 -2.68 1.97 -1.79
C GLU A 173 -3.90 2.03 -0.86
N ALA A 174 -4.91 2.84 -1.19
CA ALA A 174 -6.16 2.89 -0.42
C ALA A 174 -6.93 1.57 -0.54
N GLU A 175 -7.09 1.05 -1.76
CA GLU A 175 -7.74 -0.24 -2.01
C GLU A 175 -6.99 -1.41 -1.36
N GLU A 176 -5.66 -1.42 -1.39
CA GLU A 176 -4.84 -2.44 -0.71
C GLU A 176 -5.00 -2.34 0.81
N ARG A 177 -4.98 -1.13 1.39
CA ARG A 177 -5.20 -0.93 2.83
C ARG A 177 -6.60 -1.36 3.26
N GLU A 178 -7.63 -1.09 2.46
CA GLU A 178 -9.00 -1.57 2.71
C GLU A 178 -9.09 -3.09 2.66
N LYS A 179 -8.39 -3.74 1.72
CA LYS A 179 -8.31 -5.22 1.65
C LYS A 179 -7.53 -5.83 2.81
N GLU A 180 -6.46 -5.18 3.29
CA GLU A 180 -5.69 -5.61 4.46
C GLU A 180 -6.48 -5.42 5.77
N GLY A 181 -7.25 -4.34 5.89
CA GLY A 181 -8.14 -4.08 7.02
C GLY A 181 -9.42 -4.93 7.00
N ALA A 182 -9.73 -5.59 5.87
CA ALA A 182 -10.87 -6.47 5.76
C ALA A 182 -10.60 -7.79 6.49
N ILE A 183 -11.30 -7.99 7.61
CA ILE A 183 -11.33 -9.28 8.29
C ILE A 183 -12.02 -10.27 7.36
N LYS A 184 -11.27 -11.25 6.82
CA LYS A 184 -11.86 -12.35 6.04
C LYS A 184 -12.76 -13.17 6.98
N GLN A 185 -14.06 -13.09 6.76
CA GLN A 185 -15.04 -13.94 7.44
C GLN A 185 -15.08 -15.32 6.77
N ASP A 186 -15.43 -16.35 7.55
CA ASP A 186 -15.68 -17.68 7.01
C ASP A 186 -16.85 -17.66 6.02
N LYS A 187 -16.84 -18.58 5.06
CA LYS A 187 -17.90 -18.67 4.06
C LYS A 187 -19.23 -19.00 4.76
N LEU A 188 -20.24 -18.17 4.51
CA LEU A 188 -21.59 -18.39 5.02
C LEU A 188 -22.15 -19.72 4.50
N ILE A 189 -22.60 -20.57 5.42
CA ILE A 189 -23.22 -21.86 5.15
C ILE A 189 -24.72 -21.62 5.02
N LEU A 190 -25.19 -21.58 3.77
CA LEU A 190 -26.60 -21.34 3.46
C LEU A 190 -27.46 -22.49 4.01
N SER A 191 -28.32 -22.17 4.97
CA SER A 191 -29.36 -23.11 5.41
C SER A 191 -30.44 -23.23 4.32
N THR A 192 -30.75 -24.46 3.92
CA THR A 192 -31.80 -24.79 2.93
C THR A 192 -33.19 -25.02 3.57
N ALA A 193 -33.32 -24.83 4.88
CA ALA A 193 -34.56 -25.06 5.61
C ALA A 193 -35.65 -24.03 5.23
N LYS A 194 -36.87 -24.49 4.97
CA LYS A 194 -38.03 -23.65 4.61
C LYS A 194 -38.50 -22.68 5.71
N GLY A 195 -37.92 -22.74 6.91
CA GLY A 195 -38.28 -21.93 8.07
C GLY A 195 -37.22 -20.92 8.51
N ASN A 196 -36.23 -20.60 7.68
CA ASN A 196 -35.20 -19.62 8.06
C ASN A 196 -35.82 -18.24 8.35
N PRO A 197 -35.40 -17.56 9.44
CA PRO A 197 -35.78 -16.18 9.70
C PRO A 197 -35.40 -15.28 8.52
N LYS A 198 -36.40 -14.61 7.94
CA LYS A 198 -36.23 -13.68 6.82
C LYS A 198 -37.03 -12.41 7.07
N LEU A 199 -36.35 -11.27 6.97
CA LEU A 199 -36.97 -9.95 7.08
C LEU A 199 -36.79 -9.19 5.77
N LYS A 200 -37.89 -8.69 5.21
CA LYS A 200 -37.91 -7.94 3.93
C LYS A 200 -37.91 -6.43 4.18
N ASP A 201 -37.65 -5.68 3.12
CA ASP A 201 -37.73 -4.21 3.09
C ASP A 201 -36.79 -3.52 4.10
N LEU A 202 -35.57 -4.06 4.21
CA LEU A 202 -34.51 -3.51 5.05
C LEU A 202 -33.51 -2.68 4.26
N PHE A 203 -32.89 -1.73 4.94
CA PHE A 203 -31.82 -0.90 4.41
C PHE A 203 -30.51 -1.17 5.17
N VAL A 204 -29.43 -1.46 4.45
CA VAL A 204 -28.11 -1.70 5.04
C VAL A 204 -27.39 -0.38 5.28
N ARG A 205 -26.83 -0.18 6.49
CA ARG A 205 -25.96 0.95 6.84
C ARG A 205 -24.66 0.45 7.49
N PRO A 206 -23.48 0.92 7.08
CA PRO A 206 -23.23 1.87 5.98
C PRO A 206 -23.65 1.30 4.61
N ASN A 207 -24.03 2.19 3.67
CA ASN A 207 -24.49 1.75 2.36
C ASN A 207 -23.35 1.08 1.58
N ILE A 208 -23.62 -0.05 0.94
CA ILE A 208 -22.64 -0.79 0.14
C ILE A 208 -22.29 -0.02 -1.15
N ILE A 209 -23.24 0.73 -1.69
CA ILE A 209 -23.07 1.60 -2.87
C ILE A 209 -23.60 3.01 -2.56
N ALA A 210 -23.26 3.99 -3.39
CA ALA A 210 -23.67 5.39 -3.19
C ALA A 210 -25.20 5.58 -3.11
N LYS A 211 -25.99 4.68 -3.72
CA LYS A 211 -27.46 4.71 -3.69
C LYS A 211 -28.02 3.83 -2.57
N ARG A 212 -29.17 4.24 -2.01
CA ARG A 212 -29.89 3.42 -1.02
C ARG A 212 -30.45 2.18 -1.71
N VAL A 213 -30.09 1.00 -1.19
CA VAL A 213 -30.58 -0.31 -1.67
C VAL A 213 -31.54 -0.89 -0.63
N SER A 214 -32.74 -1.29 -1.05
CA SER A 214 -33.65 -2.10 -0.25
C SER A 214 -33.34 -3.58 -0.49
N GLY A 215 -33.34 -4.39 0.56
CA GLY A 215 -33.04 -5.81 0.48
C GLY A 215 -33.79 -6.64 1.52
N SER A 216 -33.48 -7.94 1.56
CA SER A 216 -33.94 -8.85 2.61
C SER A 216 -32.73 -9.36 3.40
N LEU A 217 -32.89 -9.51 4.71
CA LEU A 217 -31.91 -10.14 5.60
C LEU A 217 -32.40 -11.57 5.90
N GLU A 218 -31.51 -12.55 5.75
CA GLU A 218 -31.78 -13.97 6.01
C GLU A 218 -30.73 -14.51 6.98
N ALA A 219 -31.17 -15.20 8.03
CA ALA A 219 -30.28 -15.90 8.97
C ALA A 219 -29.95 -17.31 8.46
N HIS A 220 -28.70 -17.75 8.68
CA HIS A 220 -28.18 -19.03 8.16
C HIS A 220 -27.33 -19.75 9.23
N ALA A 221 -26.83 -20.96 8.91
CA ALA A 221 -26.32 -21.91 9.91
C ALA A 221 -25.15 -21.39 10.76
N ASN A 222 -24.30 -20.54 10.20
CA ASN A 222 -23.19 -19.88 10.90
C ASN A 222 -23.29 -18.34 10.82
N GLY A 223 -24.48 -17.82 10.54
CA GLY A 223 -24.79 -16.39 10.53
C GLY A 223 -26.09 -16.18 11.28
N GLU A 224 -25.99 -16.13 12.61
CA GLU A 224 -27.05 -15.69 13.51
C GLU A 224 -27.31 -14.19 13.39
#